data_AF-A0A838ILL6-F1
#
_entry.id   AF-A0A838ILL6-F1
#
_cell.length_a   1.000
_cell.length_b   1.000
_cell.length_c   1.000
_cell.angle_alpha   90.00
_cell.angle_beta   90.00
_cell.angle_gamma   90.00
#
_symmetry.space_group_name_H-M   'P 1'
#
loop_
_entity.id
_entity.type
_entity.pdbx_description
1 polymer ?
#
loop_
_entity_poly.entity_id
_entity_poly.type
_entity_poly.pdbx_seq_one_letter_code
_entity_poly.pdbx_strand_id
1 'polypeptide(L)'
;MLHNLPKRQSGFTLVELMIVVAIIAILAAIAIPAFIKYNKRSKAAEAPGIAKVIADGAKGYFESDQKYSPLNGAEPWHPMSGGDEGSGMPVPFDLKTFPGGASFTFVTHDVVPAGGGKATPTNFPGGDGFERAALNKLHLQLDDPTYFSYSYKTGAAGTATVTVQACHAFNVGNRTDCGSVGQHTYVINCQAVGKSAACSPGYVVNEFQ
;
A
#
# COMPACT_ATOMS: atom_id res chain seq x y z
N MET A 1 -48.49 16.82 62.60
CA MET A 1 -49.07 16.84 61.24
C MET A 1 -48.02 17.38 60.29
N LEU A 2 -47.47 16.53 59.41
CA LEU A 2 -46.45 16.94 58.44
C LEU A 2 -47.14 17.35 57.13
N HIS A 3 -46.99 18.61 56.73
CA HIS A 3 -47.50 19.10 55.44
C HIS A 3 -46.59 18.64 54.31
N ASN A 4 -47.14 17.89 53.36
CA ASN A 4 -46.42 17.42 52.18
C ASN A 4 -46.36 18.56 51.14
N LEU A 5 -45.22 19.25 51.04
CA LEU A 5 -45.02 20.36 50.10
C LEU A 5 -44.96 19.82 48.65
N PRO A 6 -45.77 20.36 47.71
CA PRO A 6 -45.76 19.89 46.33
C PRO A 6 -44.44 20.24 45.64
N LYS A 7 -43.68 19.22 45.24
CA LYS A 7 -42.50 19.39 44.38
C LYS A 7 -42.95 19.94 43.03
N ARG A 8 -42.46 21.13 42.65
CA ARG A 8 -42.68 21.69 41.31
C ARG A 8 -42.06 20.75 40.27
N GLN A 9 -42.89 20.16 39.39
CA GLN A 9 -42.39 19.49 38.20
C GLN A 9 -41.87 20.54 37.21
N SER A 10 -40.55 20.65 37.12
CA SER A 10 -39.89 21.29 35.98
C SER A 10 -39.90 20.30 34.82
N GLY A 11 -40.74 20.56 33.82
CA GLY A 11 -40.75 19.84 32.55
C GLY A 11 -39.94 20.62 31.52
N PHE A 12 -39.27 19.90 30.61
CA PHE A 12 -38.55 20.48 29.47
C PHE A 12 -39.57 21.08 28.48
N THR A 13 -39.34 22.28 27.95
CA THR A 13 -40.27 22.87 26.99
C THR A 13 -40.04 22.32 25.58
N LEU A 14 -41.12 22.22 24.79
CA LEU A 14 -41.04 21.81 23.38
C LEU A 14 -40.17 22.80 22.57
N VAL A 15 -40.20 24.08 22.94
CA VAL A 15 -39.42 25.16 22.32
C VAL A 15 -37.92 25.03 22.60
N GLU A 16 -37.50 24.71 23.84
CA GLU A 16 -36.09 24.41 24.14
C GLU A 16 -35.58 23.25 23.29
N LEU A 17 -36.37 22.18 23.15
CA LEU A 17 -35.99 21.00 22.37
C LEU A 17 -35.84 21.34 20.87
N MET A 18 -36.75 22.15 20.31
CA MET A 18 -36.64 22.62 18.92
C MET A 18 -35.38 23.43 18.66
N ILE A 19 -35.01 24.35 19.56
CA ILE A 19 -33.80 25.18 19.42
C ILE A 19 -32.54 24.30 19.50
N VAL A 20 -32.50 23.34 20.43
CA VAL A 20 -31.37 22.40 20.57
C VAL A 20 -31.18 21.57 19.31
N VAL A 21 -32.25 21.02 18.73
CA VAL A 21 -32.16 20.24 17.47
C VAL A 21 -31.70 21.11 16.29
N ALA A 22 -32.15 22.36 16.20
CA ALA A 22 -31.72 23.28 15.15
C ALA A 22 -30.21 23.59 15.23
N ILE A 23 -29.68 23.81 16.44
CA ILE A 23 -28.23 24.04 16.65
C ILE A 23 -27.43 22.78 16.29
N ILE A 24 -27.87 21.60 16.72
CA ILE A 24 -27.21 20.32 16.39
C ILE A 24 -27.18 20.09 14.88
N ALA A 25 -28.25 20.40 14.15
CA ALA A 25 -28.31 20.24 12.70
C ALA A 25 -27.26 21.11 11.97
N ILE A 26 -27.10 22.37 12.40
CA ILE A 26 -26.09 23.28 11.83
C ILE A 26 -24.67 22.78 12.11
N LEU A 27 -24.39 22.35 13.35
CA LEU A 27 -23.08 21.79 13.72
C LEU A 27 -22.77 20.50 12.96
N ALA A 28 -23.75 19.60 12.81
CA ALA A 28 -23.59 18.34 12.09
C ALA A 28 -23.27 18.56 10.60
N ALA A 29 -23.92 19.53 9.94
CA ALA A 29 -23.68 19.85 8.53
C ALA A 29 -22.22 20.23 8.24
N ILE A 30 -21.54 20.88 9.19
CA ILE A 30 -20.11 21.26 9.08
C ILE A 30 -19.20 20.13 9.56
N ALA A 31 -19.55 19.48 10.68
CA ALA A 31 -18.71 18.48 11.32
C ALA A 31 -18.60 17.16 10.53
N ILE A 32 -19.68 16.69 9.91
CA ILE A 32 -19.71 15.41 9.18
C ILE A 32 -18.70 15.37 8.02
N PRO A 33 -18.67 16.31 7.04
CA PRO A 33 -17.71 16.26 5.94
C PRO A 33 -16.26 16.43 6.43
N ALA A 34 -16.03 17.27 7.44
CA ALA A 34 -14.71 17.43 8.05
C ALA A 34 -14.22 16.13 8.72
N PHE A 35 -15.09 15.45 9.46
CA PHE A 35 -14.80 14.16 10.10
C PHE A 35 -14.52 13.06 9.08
N ILE A 36 -15.28 12.99 7.99
CA ILE A 36 -15.03 12.04 6.89
C ILE A 36 -13.65 12.28 6.27
N LYS A 37 -13.29 13.54 5.97
CA LYS A 37 -11.96 13.88 5.42
C LYS A 37 -10.82 13.56 6.39
N TYR A 38 -11.01 13.82 7.68
CA TYR A 38 -10.05 13.45 8.73
C TYR A 38 -9.85 11.93 8.81
N ASN A 39 -10.94 11.15 8.79
CA ASN A 39 -10.90 9.69 8.83
C ASN A 39 -10.23 9.11 7.57
N LYS A 40 -10.55 9.61 6.37
CA LYS A 40 -9.86 9.28 5.11
C LYS A 40 -8.33 9.54 5.21
N ARG A 41 -7.92 10.71 5.73
CA ARG A 41 -6.51 11.07 5.94
C ARG A 41 -5.80 10.19 6.97
N SER A 42 -6.45 9.88 8.09
CA SER A 42 -5.92 8.99 9.12
C SER A 42 -5.61 7.59 8.58
N LYS A 43 -6.49 7.05 7.72
CA LYS A 43 -6.26 5.76 7.04
C LYS A 43 -5.09 5.81 6.06
N ALA A 44 -4.96 6.88 5.28
CA ALA A 44 -3.86 7.02 4.32
C ALA A 44 -2.46 7.17 4.93
N ALA A 45 -2.35 7.43 6.24
CA ALA A 45 -1.07 7.39 6.94
C ALA A 45 -0.43 5.98 6.96
N GLU A 46 -1.19 4.91 6.72
CA GLU A 46 -0.68 3.53 6.57
C GLU A 46 0.17 3.37 5.29
N ALA A 47 -0.23 4.01 4.19
CA ALA A 47 0.32 3.75 2.86
C ALA A 47 1.84 4.04 2.74
N PRO A 48 2.38 5.18 3.23
CA PRO A 48 3.81 5.47 3.12
C PRO A 48 4.72 4.51 3.87
N GLY A 49 4.27 3.99 5.03
CA GLY A 49 5.08 3.13 5.89
C GLY A 49 5.41 1.80 5.20
N ILE A 50 4.39 1.07 4.78
CA ILE A 50 4.56 -0.24 4.12
C ILE A 50 5.18 -0.07 2.72
N ALA A 51 4.78 0.95 1.95
CA ALA A 51 5.39 1.20 0.64
C ALA A 51 6.90 1.48 0.75
N LYS A 52 7.33 2.19 1.81
CA LYS A 52 8.75 2.42 2.08
C LYS A 52 9.50 1.13 2.44
N VAL A 53 8.92 0.24 3.26
CA VAL A 53 9.54 -1.06 3.58
C VAL A 53 9.82 -1.86 2.30
N ILE A 54 8.86 -1.93 1.39
CA ILE A 54 9.01 -2.61 0.10
C ILE A 54 10.14 -1.97 -0.73
N ALA A 55 10.17 -0.63 -0.83
CA ALA A 55 11.18 0.10 -1.59
C ALA A 55 12.59 -0.06 -1.00
N ASP A 56 12.73 -0.01 0.33
CA ASP A 56 14.00 -0.18 1.03
C ASP A 56 14.51 -1.63 0.90
N GLY A 57 13.63 -2.64 0.97
CA GLY A 57 13.99 -4.04 0.70
C GLY A 57 14.48 -4.26 -0.72
N ALA A 58 13.80 -3.68 -1.71
CA ALA A 58 14.21 -3.73 -3.12
C ALA A 58 15.59 -3.08 -3.34
N LYS A 59 15.80 -1.91 -2.71
CA LYS A 59 17.09 -1.21 -2.71
C LYS A 59 18.20 -2.05 -2.09
N GLY A 60 17.99 -2.58 -0.87
CA GLY A 60 18.97 -3.40 -0.16
C GLY A 60 19.40 -4.63 -0.98
N TYR A 61 18.45 -5.27 -1.67
CA TYR A 61 18.76 -6.38 -2.58
C TYR A 61 19.61 -5.95 -3.78
N PHE A 62 19.31 -4.81 -4.42
CA PHE A 62 20.10 -4.30 -5.55
C PHE A 62 21.54 -3.99 -5.16
N GLU A 63 21.73 -3.40 -3.98
CA GLU A 63 23.03 -2.99 -3.47
C GLU A 63 23.86 -4.18 -2.93
N SER A 64 23.20 -5.25 -2.49
CA SER A 64 23.85 -6.50 -2.07
C SER A 64 24.52 -7.27 -3.21
N ASP A 65 25.44 -8.20 -2.89
CA ASP A 65 26.04 -9.09 -3.89
C ASP A 65 25.04 -10.13 -4.38
N GLN A 66 24.71 -10.03 -5.66
CA GLN A 66 23.79 -10.92 -6.37
C GLN A 66 24.58 -12.07 -6.99
N LYS A 67 23.94 -13.24 -7.11
CA LYS A 67 24.56 -14.47 -7.62
C LYS A 67 23.73 -15.08 -8.76
N TYR A 68 24.41 -15.69 -9.72
CA TYR A 68 23.79 -16.60 -10.67
C TYR A 68 23.34 -17.87 -9.95
N SER A 69 22.41 -18.62 -10.53
CA SER A 69 21.82 -19.76 -9.86
C SER A 69 21.18 -20.77 -10.85
N PRO A 70 20.87 -22.02 -10.44
CA PRO A 70 20.57 -23.11 -11.37
C PRO A 70 19.17 -23.07 -12.00
N LEU A 71 19.09 -23.35 -13.30
CA LEU A 71 17.90 -23.23 -14.16
C LEU A 71 16.56 -23.83 -13.64
N ASN A 72 16.57 -24.69 -12.62
CA ASN A 72 15.40 -25.38 -12.09
C ASN A 72 15.01 -24.90 -10.67
N GLY A 73 14.24 -23.81 -10.60
CA GLY A 73 13.22 -23.59 -9.56
C GLY A 73 13.67 -23.25 -8.12
N ALA A 74 14.96 -23.36 -7.79
CA ALA A 74 15.51 -22.88 -6.53
C ALA A 74 16.63 -21.88 -6.82
N GLU A 75 16.21 -20.66 -7.19
CA GLU A 75 17.05 -19.55 -7.67
C GLU A 75 17.67 -19.94 -9.06
N PRO A 76 17.52 -19.22 -10.20
CA PRO A 76 16.99 -17.89 -10.50
C PRO A 76 17.21 -16.71 -9.56
N TRP A 77 18.32 -15.96 -9.71
CA TRP A 77 18.26 -14.50 -9.67
C TRP A 77 18.74 -13.79 -10.93
N HIS A 78 19.64 -14.42 -11.69
CA HIS A 78 20.03 -14.01 -13.02
C HIS A 78 20.18 -15.24 -13.89
N PRO A 79 19.65 -15.25 -15.13
CA PRO A 79 19.92 -16.35 -16.05
C PRO A 79 21.42 -16.45 -16.30
N MET A 80 21.97 -17.66 -16.33
CA MET A 80 23.38 -17.87 -16.69
C MET A 80 23.61 -17.35 -18.12
N SER A 81 24.49 -16.38 -18.27
CA SER A 81 24.86 -15.83 -19.58
C SER A 81 25.97 -16.68 -20.21
N GLY A 82 25.57 -17.59 -21.11
CA GLY A 82 26.47 -18.60 -21.67
C GLY A 82 26.53 -19.85 -20.78
N GLY A 83 26.48 -21.02 -21.40
CA GLY A 83 26.69 -22.27 -20.68
C GLY A 83 28.13 -22.35 -20.18
N ASP A 84 28.30 -22.46 -18.87
CA ASP A 84 29.14 -23.45 -18.17
C ASP A 84 29.24 -23.08 -16.66
N GLU A 85 28.84 -24.03 -15.81
CA GLU A 85 29.18 -24.18 -14.37
C GLU A 85 28.92 -23.03 -13.34
N GLY A 86 28.31 -21.90 -13.72
CA GLY A 86 28.32 -20.67 -12.92
C GLY A 86 27.38 -20.49 -11.69
N SER A 87 26.71 -21.52 -11.18
CA SER A 87 25.81 -21.37 -10.01
C SER A 87 26.54 -20.85 -8.76
N GLY A 88 26.00 -19.81 -8.13
CA GLY A 88 26.57 -19.19 -6.93
C GLY A 88 27.73 -18.21 -7.17
N MET A 89 28.16 -18.03 -8.43
CA MET A 89 29.15 -17.00 -8.80
C MET A 89 28.53 -15.59 -8.74
N PRO A 90 29.31 -14.54 -8.39
CA PRO A 90 28.85 -13.16 -8.39
C PRO A 90 28.37 -12.70 -9.77
N VAL A 91 27.28 -11.94 -9.80
CA VAL A 91 26.71 -11.35 -11.02
C VAL A 91 27.46 -10.06 -11.37
N PRO A 92 27.93 -9.90 -12.63
CA PRO A 92 28.50 -8.65 -13.11
C PRO A 92 27.57 -7.46 -12.86
N PHE A 93 28.14 -6.31 -12.47
CA PHE A 93 27.35 -5.18 -12.04
C PHE A 93 26.29 -4.76 -13.09
N ASP A 94 26.66 -4.73 -14.36
CA ASP A 94 25.79 -4.27 -15.46
C ASP A 94 24.59 -5.20 -15.74
N LEU A 95 24.58 -6.39 -15.12
CA LEU A 95 23.46 -7.34 -15.19
C LEU A 95 22.56 -7.29 -13.95
N LYS A 96 22.93 -6.60 -12.85
CA LYS A 96 22.13 -6.55 -11.62
C LYS A 96 20.71 -6.02 -11.87
N THR A 97 19.74 -6.61 -11.18
CA THR A 97 18.30 -6.24 -11.27
C THR A 97 17.67 -6.16 -9.87
N PHE A 98 16.49 -5.56 -9.79
CA PHE A 98 15.65 -5.62 -8.60
C PHE A 98 15.03 -7.02 -8.42
N PRO A 99 14.51 -7.38 -7.23
CA PRO A 99 13.83 -8.66 -7.02
C PRO A 99 12.72 -8.90 -8.05
N GLY A 100 12.71 -10.10 -8.64
CA GLY A 100 11.81 -10.46 -9.76
C GLY A 100 12.35 -10.14 -11.15
N GLY A 101 13.55 -9.57 -11.28
CA GLY A 101 14.17 -9.33 -12.59
C GLY A 101 13.49 -8.21 -13.38
N ALA A 102 13.67 -8.20 -14.71
CA ALA A 102 13.32 -7.08 -15.58
C ALA A 102 11.95 -7.19 -16.29
N SER A 103 10.99 -7.91 -15.69
CA SER A 103 9.56 -7.89 -16.01
C SER A 103 8.81 -8.71 -14.96
N PHE A 104 8.49 -8.11 -13.81
CA PHE A 104 7.73 -8.75 -12.74
C PHE A 104 6.75 -7.77 -12.11
N THR A 105 5.62 -8.28 -11.65
CA THR A 105 4.58 -7.53 -10.95
C THR A 105 4.00 -8.39 -9.85
N PHE A 106 3.96 -7.86 -8.63
CA PHE A 106 3.06 -8.37 -7.61
C PHE A 106 2.06 -7.30 -7.18
N VAL A 107 0.92 -7.77 -6.69
CA VAL A 107 -0.09 -7.03 -5.97
C VAL A 107 -0.40 -7.82 -4.70
N THR A 108 -0.90 -7.15 -3.66
CA THR A 108 -1.35 -7.78 -2.40
C THR A 108 -2.84 -8.16 -2.42
N HIS A 109 -3.59 -7.57 -3.36
CA HIS A 109 -5.02 -7.79 -3.54
C HIS A 109 -5.36 -7.71 -5.03
N ASP A 110 -6.20 -8.62 -5.53
CA ASP A 110 -6.81 -8.57 -6.88
C ASP A 110 -7.82 -7.42 -7.01
N VAL A 111 -8.34 -6.98 -5.87
CA VAL A 111 -9.38 -5.98 -5.71
C VAL A 111 -8.90 -4.96 -4.68
N VAL A 112 -8.81 -3.71 -5.09
CA VAL A 112 -8.41 -2.59 -4.23
C VAL A 112 -9.45 -2.43 -3.10
N PRO A 113 -9.03 -2.40 -1.82
CA PRO A 113 -9.96 -2.18 -0.71
C PRO A 113 -10.76 -0.89 -0.90
N ALA A 114 -12.06 -0.95 -0.58
CA ALA A 114 -13.01 0.09 -0.91
C ALA A 114 -13.81 0.60 0.31
N GLY A 115 -14.43 1.77 0.16
CA GLY A 115 -15.34 2.35 1.16
C GLY A 115 -14.69 2.69 2.51
N GLY A 116 -13.35 2.76 2.57
CA GLY A 116 -12.62 2.95 3.82
C GLY A 116 -12.57 1.71 4.72
N GLY A 117 -12.94 0.52 4.23
CA GLY A 117 -12.74 -0.74 4.93
C GLY A 117 -11.28 -1.21 4.89
N LYS A 118 -10.93 -2.16 5.77
CA LYS A 118 -9.71 -2.98 5.63
C LYS A 118 -10.05 -4.25 4.85
N ALA A 119 -9.08 -4.82 4.15
CA ALA A 119 -9.16 -6.18 3.63
C ALA A 119 -7.92 -6.97 4.06
N THR A 120 -8.07 -8.28 4.23
CA THR A 120 -6.92 -9.20 4.27
C THR A 120 -6.31 -9.29 2.88
N PRO A 121 -4.98 -9.16 2.72
CA PRO A 121 -4.30 -9.46 1.46
C PRO A 121 -4.72 -10.84 0.93
N THR A 122 -5.27 -10.88 -0.29
CA THR A 122 -5.79 -12.10 -0.92
C THR A 122 -4.86 -12.66 -2.00
N ASN A 123 -4.01 -11.80 -2.56
CA ASN A 123 -3.08 -12.19 -3.59
C ASN A 123 -1.68 -11.96 -3.04
N PHE A 124 -0.98 -13.05 -2.72
CA PHE A 124 0.46 -13.09 -2.90
C PHE A 124 0.67 -14.01 -4.09
N PRO A 125 1.45 -13.64 -5.12
CA PRO A 125 1.71 -14.50 -6.26
C PRO A 125 2.17 -15.89 -5.80
N GLY A 126 1.25 -16.85 -5.90
CA GLY A 126 1.44 -18.25 -5.52
C GLY A 126 2.00 -19.07 -6.67
N GLY A 127 2.71 -18.43 -7.60
CA GLY A 127 3.31 -19.06 -8.76
C GLY A 127 4.58 -19.83 -8.43
N ASP A 128 5.50 -19.80 -9.37
CA ASP A 128 6.70 -20.63 -9.34
C ASP A 128 7.68 -20.29 -8.20
N GLY A 129 8.77 -21.07 -8.13
CA GLY A 129 9.82 -20.83 -7.14
C GLY A 129 10.50 -19.46 -7.27
N PHE A 130 10.42 -18.80 -8.43
CA PHE A 130 11.03 -17.50 -8.70
C PHE A 130 10.18 -16.37 -8.09
N GLU A 131 8.87 -16.34 -8.33
CA GLU A 131 7.99 -15.30 -7.77
C GLU A 131 8.07 -15.25 -6.23
N ARG A 132 7.93 -16.41 -5.58
CA ARG A 132 7.96 -16.49 -4.11
C ARG A 132 9.33 -16.13 -3.53
N ALA A 133 10.41 -16.52 -4.20
CA ALA A 133 11.75 -16.17 -3.74
C ALA A 133 12.04 -14.66 -3.92
N ALA A 134 11.39 -13.97 -4.88
CA ALA A 134 11.56 -12.53 -5.11
C ALA A 134 10.89 -11.73 -3.99
N LEU A 135 9.67 -12.13 -3.63
CA LEU A 135 8.91 -11.56 -2.52
C LEU A 135 9.67 -11.70 -1.18
N ASN A 136 10.30 -12.85 -0.94
CA ASN A 136 11.10 -13.09 0.27
C ASN A 136 12.27 -12.09 0.43
N LYS A 137 12.86 -11.58 -0.66
CA LYS A 137 13.95 -10.58 -0.61
C LYS A 137 13.48 -9.17 -0.23
N LEU A 138 12.18 -8.92 -0.26
CA LEU A 138 11.59 -7.64 0.17
C LEU A 138 11.33 -7.60 1.67
N HIS A 139 11.52 -8.72 2.39
CA HIS A 139 11.26 -8.87 3.82
C HIS A 139 9.85 -8.39 4.23
N LEU A 140 8.89 -8.61 3.32
CA LEU A 140 7.52 -8.13 3.44
C LEU A 140 6.63 -9.23 4.01
N GLN A 141 6.03 -8.97 5.17
CA GLN A 141 5.03 -9.85 5.79
C GLN A 141 3.77 -9.03 6.08
N LEU A 142 2.67 -9.34 5.39
CA LEU A 142 1.36 -8.71 5.55
C LEU A 142 0.30 -9.80 5.78
N ASP A 143 0.23 -10.32 6.99
CA ASP A 143 -0.84 -11.25 7.40
C ASP A 143 -2.07 -10.50 7.95
N ASP A 144 -1.86 -9.29 8.47
CA ASP A 144 -2.92 -8.44 9.05
C ASP A 144 -3.74 -7.69 7.98
N PRO A 145 -5.03 -7.42 8.22
CA PRO A 145 -5.84 -6.61 7.31
C PRO A 145 -5.29 -5.19 7.13
N THR A 146 -5.08 -4.75 5.89
CA THR A 146 -4.58 -3.41 5.53
C THR A 146 -5.71 -2.54 4.99
N TYR A 147 -5.53 -1.21 5.07
CA TYR A 147 -6.38 -0.28 4.33
C TYR A 147 -6.00 -0.24 2.85
N PHE A 148 -4.74 -0.44 2.47
CA PHE A 148 -4.28 -0.28 1.09
C PHE A 148 -3.95 -1.62 0.42
N SER A 149 -4.19 -1.67 -0.90
CA SER A 149 -3.53 -2.66 -1.76
C SER A 149 -2.18 -2.10 -2.17
N TYR A 150 -1.12 -2.81 -1.80
CA TYR A 150 0.25 -2.57 -2.23
C TYR A 150 0.55 -3.37 -3.49
N SER A 151 1.29 -2.75 -4.39
CA SER A 151 1.80 -3.33 -5.62
C SER A 151 3.24 -2.91 -5.85
N TYR A 152 3.95 -3.72 -6.60
CA TYR A 152 5.36 -3.57 -6.92
C TYR A 152 5.55 -4.07 -8.35
N LYS A 153 6.21 -3.27 -9.17
CA LYS A 153 6.40 -3.56 -10.59
C LYS A 153 7.84 -3.24 -10.94
N THR A 154 8.60 -4.20 -11.43
CA THR A 154 9.91 -3.89 -12.01
C THR A 154 9.74 -3.31 -13.41
N GLY A 155 10.71 -2.50 -13.83
CA GLY A 155 10.78 -1.98 -15.19
C GLY A 155 10.97 -3.08 -16.23
N ALA A 156 10.83 -2.70 -17.50
CA ALA A 156 11.02 -3.60 -18.63
C ALA A 156 12.48 -4.04 -18.80
N ALA A 157 12.70 -5.04 -19.66
CA ALA A 157 14.01 -5.60 -19.99
C ALA A 157 15.06 -4.51 -20.28
N GLY A 158 16.20 -4.57 -19.58
CA GLY A 158 17.28 -3.58 -19.69
C GLY A 158 17.08 -2.30 -18.86
N THR A 159 15.93 -2.10 -18.21
CA THR A 159 15.72 -1.01 -17.24
C THR A 159 15.68 -1.55 -15.82
N ALA A 160 16.74 -1.33 -15.06
CA ALA A 160 16.78 -1.63 -13.63
C ALA A 160 16.01 -0.54 -12.86
N THR A 161 14.68 -0.61 -12.90
CA THR A 161 13.75 0.27 -12.18
C THR A 161 12.68 -0.54 -11.44
N VAL A 162 12.04 0.10 -10.48
CA VAL A 162 10.90 -0.46 -9.75
C VAL A 162 9.94 0.65 -9.32
N THR A 163 8.63 0.40 -9.46
CA THR A 163 7.55 1.23 -8.95
C THR A 163 6.81 0.49 -7.85
N VAL A 164 6.84 1.03 -6.64
CA VAL A 164 6.02 0.59 -5.50
C VAL A 164 4.82 1.54 -5.40
N GLN A 165 3.62 0.98 -5.35
CA GLN A 165 2.39 1.78 -5.32
C GLN A 165 1.36 1.19 -4.36
N ALA A 166 0.81 2.05 -3.50
CA ALA A 166 -0.29 1.74 -2.59
C ALA A 166 -1.56 2.48 -3.03
N CYS A 167 -2.68 1.76 -3.25
CA CYS A 167 -3.96 2.34 -3.63
C CYS A 167 -5.12 1.92 -2.70
N HIS A 168 -6.10 2.83 -2.56
CA HIS A 168 -7.38 2.57 -1.90
C HIS A 168 -8.53 3.30 -2.61
N ALA A 169 -9.69 2.66 -2.75
CA ALA A 169 -10.89 3.23 -3.32
C ALA A 169 -11.80 3.82 -2.23
N PHE A 170 -11.55 5.07 -1.80
CA PHE A 170 -12.33 5.69 -0.71
C PHE A 170 -13.80 5.96 -1.06
N ASN A 171 -14.17 5.77 -2.32
CA ASN A 171 -15.53 5.86 -2.85
C ASN A 171 -16.07 4.44 -3.13
N VAL A 172 -17.39 4.27 -3.12
CA VAL A 172 -18.03 2.96 -3.31
C VAL A 172 -17.91 2.48 -4.76
N GLY A 173 -17.17 1.39 -4.96
CA GLY A 173 -17.04 0.72 -6.25
C GLY A 173 -15.85 -0.24 -6.25
N ASN A 174 -16.06 -1.48 -6.70
CA ASN A 174 -14.99 -2.46 -6.80
C ASN A 174 -14.01 -2.04 -7.91
N ARG A 175 -12.70 -2.07 -7.63
CA ARG A 175 -11.65 -1.73 -8.60
C ARG A 175 -10.56 -2.79 -8.56
N THR A 176 -10.09 -3.21 -9.71
CA THR A 176 -9.06 -4.25 -9.87
C THR A 176 -7.68 -3.69 -10.20
N ASP A 177 -7.62 -2.41 -10.56
CA ASP A 177 -6.39 -1.73 -10.95
C ASP A 177 -6.03 -0.62 -9.95
N CYS A 178 -4.75 -0.24 -9.99
CA CYS A 178 -4.14 0.76 -9.13
C CYS A 178 -3.79 1.93 -10.08
N GLY A 179 -4.74 2.83 -10.35
CA GLY A 179 -4.62 3.84 -11.42
C GLY A 179 -5.94 4.46 -11.91
N SER A 180 -7.07 3.78 -11.71
CA SER A 180 -8.41 4.31 -11.99
C SER A 180 -8.70 5.66 -11.32
N VAL A 181 -9.44 6.52 -12.02
CA VAL A 181 -9.93 7.82 -11.51
C VAL A 181 -10.73 7.62 -10.21
N GLY A 182 -10.41 8.42 -9.18
CA GLY A 182 -11.10 8.41 -7.88
C GLY A 182 -10.49 7.49 -6.81
N GLN A 183 -9.34 6.86 -7.07
CA GLN A 183 -8.54 6.14 -6.07
C GLN A 183 -7.50 7.06 -5.44
N HIS A 184 -7.29 6.97 -4.12
CA HIS A 184 -6.14 7.59 -3.46
C HIS A 184 -4.93 6.69 -3.67
N THR A 185 -3.89 7.23 -4.29
CA THR A 185 -2.71 6.45 -4.72
C THR A 185 -1.43 7.13 -4.25
N TYR A 186 -0.59 6.39 -3.53
CA TYR A 186 0.75 6.78 -3.12
C TYR A 186 1.79 5.94 -3.88
N VAL A 187 2.84 6.59 -4.41
CA VAL A 187 3.85 5.96 -5.28
C VAL A 187 5.26 6.28 -4.79
N ILE A 188 6.14 5.28 -4.78
CA ILE A 188 7.60 5.41 -4.68
C ILE A 188 8.20 4.78 -5.93
N ASN A 189 9.09 5.49 -6.62
CA ASN A 189 9.86 4.94 -7.75
C ASN A 189 11.31 4.80 -7.33
N CYS A 190 11.95 3.66 -7.64
CA CYS A 190 13.38 3.47 -7.49
C CYS A 190 14.03 3.04 -8.81
N GLN A 191 15.31 3.37 -8.96
CA GLN A 191 16.11 3.05 -10.14
C GLN A 191 17.56 2.79 -9.75
N ALA A 192 18.25 1.96 -10.52
CA ALA A 192 19.70 1.82 -10.46
C ALA A 192 20.37 3.13 -10.91
N VAL A 193 21.42 3.55 -10.20
CA VAL A 193 22.22 4.74 -10.49
C VAL A 193 23.68 4.36 -10.34
N GLY A 194 24.25 3.77 -11.41
CA GLY A 194 25.52 3.04 -11.29
C GLY A 194 25.41 1.96 -10.22
N LYS A 195 26.46 1.77 -9.42
CA LYS A 195 26.60 0.67 -8.44
C LYS A 195 25.67 0.73 -7.21
N SER A 196 24.62 1.54 -7.24
CA SER A 196 23.69 1.77 -6.13
C SER A 196 22.26 1.96 -6.63
N ALA A 197 21.27 1.93 -5.74
CA ALA A 197 19.87 2.21 -6.08
C ALA A 197 19.35 3.47 -5.37
N ALA A 198 18.67 4.33 -6.13
CA ALA A 198 18.07 5.56 -5.65
C ALA A 198 16.54 5.48 -5.75
N CYS A 199 15.86 5.74 -4.63
CA CYS A 199 14.40 5.90 -4.59
C CYS A 199 14.04 7.39 -4.51
N SER A 200 13.06 7.83 -5.31
CA SER A 200 12.47 9.16 -5.16
C SER A 200 11.72 9.28 -3.83
N PRO A 201 11.56 10.50 -3.28
CA PRO A 201 10.52 10.73 -2.28
C PRO A 201 9.17 10.24 -2.82
N GLY A 202 8.39 9.56 -1.98
CA GLY A 202 7.09 9.08 -2.39
C GLY A 202 6.06 10.19 -2.45
N TYR A 203 5.17 10.14 -3.44
CA TYR A 203 4.19 11.19 -3.74
C TYR A 203 2.78 10.62 -3.89
N VAL A 204 1.78 11.49 -3.71
CA VAL A 204 0.36 11.15 -3.90
C VAL A 204 -0.06 11.62 -5.29
N VAL A 205 -0.64 10.72 -6.10
CA VAL A 205 -1.08 11.03 -7.48
C VAL A 205 -2.50 11.61 -7.50
N ASN A 206 -3.32 11.22 -6.53
CA ASN A 206 -4.72 11.62 -6.36
C ASN A 206 -5.00 11.83 -4.86
N GLU A 207 -5.25 13.07 -4.42
CA GLU A 207 -5.74 13.31 -3.06
C GLU A 207 -7.26 13.09 -2.97
N PHE A 208 -7.81 13.06 -1.75
CA PHE A 208 -9.24 12.85 -1.51
C PHE A 208 -10.08 13.99 -2.09
N GLN A 209 -10.74 13.69 -3.21
CA GLN A 209 -11.94 14.38 -3.65
C GLN A 209 -13.16 13.87 -2.85
#